data_AF-A0A1L4D400-F1
#
_entry.id   AF-A0A1L4D400-F1
#
_cell.length_a   1.000
_cell.length_b   1.000
_cell.length_c   1.000
_cell.angle_alpha   90.00
_cell.angle_beta   90.00
_cell.angle_gamma   90.00
#
_symmetry.space_group_name_H-M   'P 1'
#
loop_
_entity.id
_entity.type
_entity.pdbx_description
1 polymer ?
#
loop_
_entity_poly.entity_id
_entity_poly.type
_entity_poly.pdbx_seq_one_letter_code
_entity_poly.pdbx_strand_id
1 'polypeptide(L)'
;MTQEETYAGLKLTQKTYDFLKQHSDNKYTANEIAAWIFKNYPKECLEKQNRSTAQIMPLNNDNAIVKQITAEIAAKRPRLQNQHPQIKTTEGRPKKYYYTEQSDAVEIIKAEENSFKSEETQNENQLSEKDLYPILSEYLWSELEIYSKIINEKCSKNSRGPNGNKWLYPDVVGMQDLTQGWLREVKDCVKVYSDKETKLWSFEVKILLNRSNVRESFFQTVSNSSWANFSYLVASEIEEKTLSELRMLSSLHGIGLIKLDIEIPSESQILIPAKERSDVDWSSANRIADENSDFLEYIKLIKQAYQTGEVRRKDWDH
;
A
#
# COMPACT_ATOMS: atom_id res chain seq x y z
N MET A 1 -13.99 21.52 -54.64
CA MET A 1 -14.17 20.67 -53.45
C MET A 1 -12.78 20.40 -52.90
N THR A 2 -12.19 21.36 -52.19
CA THR A 2 -12.23 21.57 -50.72
C THR A 2 -11.46 20.51 -49.93
N GLN A 3 -10.37 21.00 -49.32
CA GLN A 3 -9.75 20.56 -48.05
C GLN A 3 -8.99 19.23 -48.15
N GLU A 4 -7.67 19.21 -48.32
CA GLU A 4 -6.70 19.49 -47.26
C GLU A 4 -7.22 19.06 -45.87
N GLU A 5 -7.52 17.76 -45.74
CA GLU A 5 -7.46 17.09 -44.44
C GLU A 5 -6.02 17.22 -43.95
N THR A 6 -5.78 18.19 -43.08
CA THR A 6 -4.53 18.35 -42.34
C THR A 6 -4.45 17.16 -41.37
N TYR A 7 -3.86 16.05 -41.83
CA TYR A 7 -3.77 14.78 -41.08
C TYR A 7 -2.93 14.95 -39.81
N ALA A 8 -3.61 15.20 -38.70
CA ALA A 8 -3.02 15.43 -37.39
C ALA A 8 -2.40 14.12 -36.86
N GLY A 9 -1.10 14.14 -36.55
CA GLY A 9 -0.41 13.00 -35.93
C GLY A 9 -1.07 12.58 -34.61
N LEU A 10 -0.85 11.31 -34.21
CA LEU A 10 -1.47 10.68 -33.03
C LEU A 10 -1.48 11.60 -31.79
N LYS A 11 -2.63 12.21 -31.50
CA LYS A 11 -2.85 13.08 -30.33
C LYS A 11 -3.00 12.25 -29.06
N LEU A 12 -1.91 11.62 -28.63
CA LEU A 12 -1.90 10.61 -27.58
C LEU A 12 -2.49 11.10 -26.25
N THR A 13 -2.18 12.33 -25.85
CA THR A 13 -2.70 12.93 -24.60
C THR A 13 -4.22 13.06 -24.63
N GLN A 14 -4.80 13.53 -25.73
CA GLN A 14 -6.25 13.67 -25.89
C GLN A 14 -6.93 12.30 -25.88
N LYS A 15 -6.41 11.34 -26.65
CA LYS A 15 -6.97 9.98 -26.71
C LYS A 15 -6.90 9.24 -25.37
N THR A 16 -5.82 9.46 -24.61
CA THR A 16 -5.68 8.92 -23.25
C THR A 16 -6.74 9.53 -22.32
N TYR A 17 -6.96 10.85 -22.41
CA TYR A 17 -8.01 11.52 -21.64
C TYR A 17 -9.41 11.00 -22.01
N ASP A 18 -9.72 10.93 -23.30
CA ASP A 18 -11.03 10.47 -23.79
C ASP A 18 -11.31 9.02 -23.35
N PHE A 19 -10.31 8.15 -23.43
CA PHE A 19 -10.40 6.77 -22.94
C PHE A 19 -10.71 6.73 -21.44
N LEU A 20 -9.91 7.42 -20.62
CA LEU A 20 -10.09 7.40 -19.17
C LEU A 20 -11.44 8.00 -18.76
N LYS A 21 -11.90 9.05 -19.46
CA LYS A 21 -13.21 9.67 -19.24
C LYS A 21 -14.37 8.75 -19.61
N GLN A 22 -14.25 8.00 -20.71
CA GLN A 22 -15.25 7.02 -21.13
C GLN A 22 -15.32 5.82 -20.17
N HIS A 23 -14.20 5.48 -19.54
CA HIS A 23 -14.05 4.33 -18.66
C HIS A 23 -13.73 4.74 -17.21
N SER A 24 -14.47 5.70 -16.67
CA SER A 24 -14.23 6.28 -15.33
C SER A 24 -14.35 5.30 -14.15
N ASP A 25 -14.96 4.13 -14.38
CA ASP A 25 -15.24 3.16 -13.32
C ASP A 25 -14.03 2.30 -12.94
N ASN A 26 -12.99 2.27 -13.77
CA ASN A 26 -11.86 1.35 -13.63
C ASN A 26 -10.51 2.09 -13.68
N LYS A 27 -9.48 1.41 -13.15
CA LYS A 27 -8.09 1.87 -13.14
C LYS A 27 -7.31 1.07 -14.18
N TYR A 28 -6.56 1.75 -15.05
CA TYR A 28 -5.86 1.12 -16.18
C TYR A 28 -4.37 1.40 -16.18
N THR A 29 -3.56 0.40 -16.45
CA THR A 29 -2.13 0.55 -16.72
C THR A 29 -1.90 1.28 -18.05
N ALA A 30 -0.74 1.92 -18.19
CA ALA A 30 -0.35 2.52 -19.47
C ALA A 30 -0.28 1.50 -20.62
N ASN A 31 -0.08 0.21 -20.32
CA ASN A 31 -0.08 -0.85 -21.32
C ASN A 31 -1.50 -1.17 -21.83
N GLU A 32 -2.49 -1.25 -20.94
CA GLU A 32 -3.89 -1.47 -21.32
C GLU A 32 -4.44 -0.30 -22.15
N ILE A 33 -4.13 0.93 -21.74
CA ILE A 33 -4.49 2.13 -22.51
C ILE A 33 -3.82 2.08 -23.90
N ALA A 34 -2.54 1.72 -23.97
CA ALA A 34 -1.82 1.62 -25.24
C ALA A 34 -2.41 0.55 -26.17
N ALA A 35 -2.77 -0.62 -25.62
CA ALA A 35 -3.41 -1.69 -26.37
C ALA A 35 -4.78 -1.25 -26.91
N TRP A 36 -5.57 -0.51 -26.10
CA TRP A 36 -6.84 0.05 -26.55
C TRP A 36 -6.65 1.10 -27.66
N ILE A 37 -5.68 2.00 -27.52
CA ILE A 37 -5.38 3.01 -28.55
C ILE A 37 -4.94 2.34 -29.85
N PHE A 38 -4.09 1.31 -29.77
CA PHE A 38 -3.65 0.55 -30.93
C PHE A 38 -4.83 -0.10 -31.68
N LYS A 39 -5.76 -0.71 -30.93
CA LYS A 39 -6.96 -1.35 -31.48
C LYS A 39 -7.94 -0.36 -32.12
N ASN A 40 -8.17 0.80 -31.49
CA ASN A 40 -9.19 1.76 -31.93
C ASN A 40 -8.68 2.79 -32.95
N TYR A 41 -7.36 3.01 -33.04
CA TYR A 41 -6.76 3.98 -33.97
C TYR A 41 -5.65 3.38 -34.83
N PRO A 42 -5.94 2.33 -35.63
CA PRO A 42 -4.92 1.61 -36.39
C PRO A 42 -4.23 2.47 -37.46
N LYS A 43 -4.97 3.36 -38.12
CA LYS A 43 -4.42 4.26 -39.17
C LYS A 43 -3.33 5.18 -38.61
N GLU A 44 -3.60 5.81 -37.46
CA GLU A 44 -2.65 6.72 -36.80
C GLU A 44 -1.44 5.98 -36.23
N CYS A 45 -1.61 4.73 -35.79
CA CYS A 45 -0.51 3.87 -35.35
C CYS A 45 0.39 3.46 -36.52
N LEU A 46 -0.19 3.12 -37.67
CA LEU A 46 0.55 2.79 -38.89
C LEU A 46 1.35 4.00 -39.40
N GLU A 47 0.78 5.20 -39.37
CA GLU A 47 1.52 6.41 -39.71
C GLU A 47 2.70 6.67 -38.76
N LYS A 48 2.50 6.46 -37.46
CA LYS A 48 3.58 6.56 -36.47
C LYS A 48 4.69 5.56 -36.75
N GLN A 49 4.33 4.34 -37.16
CA GLN A 49 5.26 3.30 -37.58
C GLN A 49 6.09 3.75 -38.78
N ASN A 50 5.43 4.25 -39.82
CA ASN A 50 6.06 4.71 -41.06
C ASN A 50 6.95 5.95 -40.87
N ARG A 51 6.62 6.81 -39.90
CA ARG A 51 7.42 8.00 -39.55
C ARG A 51 8.63 7.68 -38.66
N SER A 52 8.71 6.47 -38.09
CA SER A 52 9.80 6.11 -37.19
C SER A 52 11.08 5.84 -37.96
N THR A 53 12.14 6.58 -37.63
CA THR A 53 13.50 6.38 -38.16
C THR A 53 14.38 5.57 -37.19
N ALA A 54 13.80 5.01 -36.12
CA ALA A 54 14.54 4.32 -35.07
C ALA A 54 15.19 3.03 -35.58
N GLN A 55 16.53 3.02 -35.65
CA GLN A 55 17.31 1.86 -36.10
C GLN A 55 17.59 0.85 -34.98
N ILE A 56 17.63 1.29 -33.71
CA ILE A 56 18.00 0.45 -32.56
C ILE A 56 16.81 -0.35 -32.02
N MET A 57 15.61 0.25 -31.98
CA MET A 57 14.35 -0.44 -31.67
C MET A 57 13.33 -0.12 -32.77
N PRO A 58 13.38 -0.84 -33.90
CA PRO A 58 12.45 -0.60 -35.00
C PRO A 58 11.03 -0.96 -34.57
N LEU A 59 10.06 -0.12 -34.97
CA LEU A 59 8.63 -0.39 -34.78
C LEU A 59 8.17 -1.39 -35.84
N ASN A 60 8.72 -2.60 -35.85
CA ASN A 60 8.49 -3.59 -36.90
C ASN A 60 7.38 -4.59 -36.56
N ASN A 61 6.86 -4.57 -35.34
CA ASN A 61 5.74 -5.42 -34.90
C ASN A 61 4.79 -4.66 -33.97
N ASP A 62 3.58 -5.19 -33.84
CA ASP A 62 2.50 -4.60 -33.02
C ASP A 62 2.93 -4.39 -31.57
N ASN A 63 3.67 -5.34 -30.99
CA ASN A 63 4.20 -5.24 -29.63
C ASN A 63 5.17 -4.07 -29.45
N ALA A 64 6.01 -3.77 -30.46
CA ALA A 64 6.93 -2.65 -30.43
C ALA A 64 6.17 -1.31 -30.46
N ILE A 65 5.09 -1.23 -31.26
CA ILE A 65 4.22 -0.05 -31.30
C ILE A 65 3.51 0.14 -29.96
N VAL A 66 2.91 -0.91 -29.40
CA VAL A 66 2.24 -0.85 -28.09
C VAL A 66 3.24 -0.40 -27.02
N LYS A 67 4.43 -1.01 -26.94
CA LYS A 67 5.48 -0.60 -25.99
C LYS A 67 5.89 0.86 -26.14
N GLN A 68 6.03 1.34 -27.38
CA GLN A 68 6.35 2.75 -27.66
C GLN A 68 5.23 3.68 -27.18
N ILE A 69 3.97 3.33 -27.44
CA ILE A 69 2.81 4.10 -26.98
C ILE A 69 2.75 4.09 -25.46
N THR A 70 2.94 2.93 -24.80
CA THR A 70 3.00 2.81 -23.34
C THR A 70 4.06 3.73 -22.75
N ALA A 71 5.28 3.73 -23.31
CA ALA A 71 6.36 4.61 -22.87
C ALA A 71 6.00 6.10 -23.03
N GLU A 72 5.35 6.48 -24.13
CA GLU A 72 4.91 7.86 -24.35
C GLU A 72 3.78 8.29 -23.41
N ILE A 73 2.82 7.42 -23.10
CA ILE A 73 1.78 7.68 -22.10
C ILE A 73 2.43 7.92 -20.73
N ALA A 74 3.36 7.04 -20.34
CA ALA A 74 4.09 7.17 -19.09
C ALA A 74 4.89 8.48 -19.02
N ALA A 75 5.62 8.83 -20.09
CA ALA A 75 6.42 10.05 -20.17
C ALA A 75 5.57 11.33 -20.16
N LYS A 76 4.38 11.31 -20.79
CA LYS A 76 3.47 12.47 -20.86
C LYS A 76 2.56 12.61 -19.63
N ARG A 77 2.64 11.70 -18.65
CA ARG A 77 1.81 11.72 -17.42
C ARG A 77 1.77 13.07 -16.71
N PRO A 78 2.90 13.74 -16.39
CA PRO A 78 2.84 15.01 -15.66
C PRO A 78 2.06 16.09 -16.43
N ARG A 79 2.26 16.15 -17.76
CA ARG A 79 1.53 17.07 -18.63
C ARG A 79 0.04 16.74 -18.69
N LEU A 80 -0.31 15.46 -18.77
CA LEU A 80 -1.70 14.98 -18.78
C LEU A 80 -2.43 15.40 -17.51
N GLN A 81 -1.83 15.18 -16.34
CA GLN A 81 -2.43 15.54 -15.04
C GLN A 81 -2.53 17.05 -14.81
N ASN A 82 -1.60 17.84 -15.36
CA ASN A 82 -1.67 19.30 -15.31
C ASN A 82 -2.78 19.87 -16.19
N GLN A 83 -3.00 19.27 -17.37
CA GLN A 83 -4.08 19.68 -18.28
C GLN A 83 -5.45 19.20 -17.80
N HIS A 84 -5.50 18.02 -17.17
CA HIS A 84 -6.72 17.38 -16.70
C HIS A 84 -6.54 16.92 -15.24
N PRO A 85 -6.81 17.79 -14.26
CA PRO A 85 -6.68 17.46 -12.84
C PRO A 85 -7.53 16.27 -12.38
N GLN A 86 -8.58 15.93 -13.13
CA GLN A 86 -9.44 14.75 -12.92
C GLN A 86 -8.72 13.42 -13.16
N ILE A 87 -7.57 13.44 -13.86
CA ILE A 87 -6.76 12.25 -14.08
C ILE A 87 -5.81 12.08 -12.90
N LYS A 88 -5.97 10.98 -12.19
CA LYS A 88 -5.13 10.57 -11.07
C LYS A 88 -4.42 9.25 -11.39
N THR A 89 -3.42 8.94 -10.57
CA THR A 89 -2.59 7.75 -10.72
C THR A 89 -2.27 7.15 -9.37
N THR A 90 -2.20 5.82 -9.33
CA THR A 90 -1.78 5.07 -8.15
C THR A 90 -0.26 5.00 -8.04
N GLU A 91 0.25 4.77 -6.83
CA GLU A 91 1.64 4.39 -6.60
C GLU A 91 1.91 2.89 -6.79
N GLY A 92 3.17 2.60 -7.07
CA GLY A 92 3.67 1.27 -7.38
C GLY A 92 3.88 1.04 -8.87
N ARG A 93 4.32 -0.17 -9.20
CA ARG A 93 4.63 -0.59 -10.57
C ARG A 93 3.81 -1.83 -10.90
N PRO A 94 3.04 -1.85 -12.00
CA PRO A 94 2.77 -0.74 -12.91
C PRO A 94 1.83 0.33 -12.29
N LYS A 95 2.02 1.60 -12.66
CA LYS A 95 1.09 2.69 -12.27
C LYS A 95 -0.24 2.53 -13.00
N LYS A 96 -1.35 2.63 -12.28
CA LYS A 96 -2.70 2.63 -12.85
C LYS A 96 -3.24 4.07 -12.91
N TYR A 97 -3.88 4.42 -14.02
CA TYR A 97 -4.48 5.72 -14.33
C TYR A 97 -5.99 5.61 -14.19
N TYR A 98 -6.63 6.66 -13.69
CA TYR A 98 -8.09 6.72 -13.58
C TYR A 98 -8.60 8.15 -13.69
N TYR A 99 -9.87 8.25 -14.10
CA TYR A 99 -10.60 9.52 -14.20
C TYR A 99 -11.64 9.59 -13.09
N THR A 100 -11.71 10.73 -12.42
CA THR A 100 -12.64 10.97 -11.33
C THR A 100 -13.02 12.45 -11.27
N GLU A 101 -14.32 12.72 -11.17
CA GLU A 101 -14.87 14.05 -10.86
C GLU A 101 -15.25 14.19 -9.38
N GLN A 102 -15.08 13.10 -8.62
CA GLN A 102 -15.46 13.05 -7.21
C GLN A 102 -14.38 13.71 -6.36
N SER A 103 -14.79 14.17 -5.18
CA SER A 103 -13.83 14.67 -4.20
C SER A 103 -13.03 13.51 -3.59
N ASP A 104 -11.83 13.81 -3.12
CA ASP A 104 -10.95 12.85 -2.46
C ASP A 104 -11.65 12.15 -1.28
N ALA A 105 -12.51 12.86 -0.54
CA ALA A 105 -13.29 12.28 0.56
C ALA A 105 -14.33 11.25 0.09
N VAL A 106 -14.96 11.49 -1.06
CA VAL A 106 -15.91 10.52 -1.65
C VAL A 106 -15.17 9.30 -2.20
N GLU A 107 -13.95 9.47 -2.70
CA GLU A 107 -13.11 8.34 -3.12
C GLU A 107 -12.72 7.41 -1.97
N ILE A 108 -12.52 7.94 -0.76
CA ILE A 108 -12.30 7.12 0.44
C ILE A 108 -13.52 6.26 0.74
N ILE A 109 -14.69 6.90 0.85
CA ILE A 109 -15.96 6.20 1.11
C ILE A 109 -16.20 5.14 0.05
N LYS A 110 -15.94 5.48 -1.23
CA LYS A 110 -16.04 4.50 -2.31
C LYS A 110 -14.98 3.43 -2.27
N ALA A 111 -13.76 3.67 -1.81
CA ALA A 111 -12.77 2.60 -1.68
C ALA A 111 -13.21 1.58 -0.61
N GLU A 112 -13.83 2.09 0.45
CA GLU A 112 -14.47 1.28 1.49
C GLU A 112 -15.73 0.54 0.95
N GLU A 113 -16.47 1.13 0.00
CA GLU A 113 -17.69 0.53 -0.59
C GLU A 113 -17.47 -0.34 -1.86
N ASN A 114 -16.53 0.01 -2.76
CA ASN A 114 -16.37 -0.50 -4.14
C ASN A 114 -15.28 -1.57 -4.32
N SER A 115 -14.79 -2.21 -3.27
CA SER A 115 -13.91 -3.39 -3.42
C SER A 115 -14.66 -4.64 -3.97
N PHE A 116 -15.60 -4.41 -4.89
CA PHE A 116 -16.76 -5.22 -5.27
C PHE A 116 -16.67 -5.81 -6.68
N LYS A 117 -15.50 -5.76 -7.35
CA LYS A 117 -15.38 -6.22 -8.75
C LYS A 117 -14.16 -7.10 -8.98
N SER A 118 -14.17 -8.29 -8.40
CA SER A 118 -13.64 -9.49 -9.07
C SER A 118 -14.84 -10.31 -9.57
N GLU A 119 -14.81 -10.67 -10.85
CA GLU A 119 -15.84 -11.52 -11.45
C GLU A 119 -15.81 -12.91 -10.79
N GLU A 120 -17.02 -13.46 -10.55
CA GLU A 120 -17.32 -14.81 -10.05
C GLU A 120 -17.19 -15.07 -8.54
N THR A 121 -18.15 -14.58 -7.74
CA THR A 121 -19.12 -15.41 -6.99
C THR A 121 -20.01 -14.53 -6.11
N GLN A 122 -21.32 -14.79 -6.14
CA GLN A 122 -22.29 -14.17 -5.26
C GLN A 122 -22.09 -14.66 -3.82
N ASN A 123 -21.39 -13.87 -3.01
CA ASN A 123 -21.64 -13.72 -1.58
C ASN A 123 -21.10 -12.35 -1.15
N GLU A 124 -22.03 -11.48 -0.77
CA GLU A 124 -21.81 -10.10 -0.37
C GLU A 124 -20.91 -10.02 0.86
N ASN A 125 -19.69 -9.51 0.73
CA ASN A 125 -18.95 -8.90 1.84
C ASN A 125 -18.10 -7.76 1.28
N GLN A 126 -18.38 -6.55 1.77
CA GLN A 126 -17.58 -5.35 1.51
C GLN A 126 -16.17 -5.57 2.07
N LEU A 127 -15.12 -5.32 1.27
CA LEU A 127 -13.74 -5.35 1.78
C LEU A 127 -13.57 -4.23 2.80
N SER A 128 -13.36 -4.62 4.04
CA SER A 128 -13.02 -3.77 5.15
C SER A 128 -11.51 -3.73 5.38
N GLU A 129 -11.02 -2.75 6.14
CA GLU A 129 -9.61 -2.74 6.57
C GLU A 129 -9.21 -4.05 7.26
N LYS A 130 -10.15 -4.71 7.94
CA LYS A 130 -9.91 -5.98 8.65
C LYS A 130 -9.59 -7.14 7.72
N ASP A 131 -10.10 -7.10 6.48
CA ASP A 131 -9.80 -8.11 5.48
C ASP A 131 -8.35 -8.02 4.97
N LEU A 132 -7.68 -6.88 5.20
CA LEU A 132 -6.26 -6.71 4.89
C LEU A 132 -5.34 -7.27 5.98
N TYR A 133 -5.83 -7.54 7.19
CA TYR A 133 -4.97 -7.96 8.30
C TYR A 133 -4.37 -9.37 8.11
N PRO A 134 -5.11 -10.38 7.62
CA PRO A 134 -4.54 -11.68 7.30
C PRO A 134 -3.53 -11.61 6.14
N ILE A 135 -3.83 -10.82 5.10
CA ILE A 135 -2.95 -10.59 3.94
C ILE A 135 -1.63 -9.95 4.40
N LEU A 136 -1.71 -8.94 5.28
CA LEU A 136 -0.55 -8.33 5.90
C LEU A 136 0.23 -9.37 6.73
N SER A 137 -0.45 -10.18 7.53
CA SER A 137 0.21 -11.20 8.37
C SER A 137 0.97 -12.24 7.55
N GLU A 138 0.41 -12.67 6.41
CA GLU A 138 1.09 -13.56 5.46
C GLU A 138 2.39 -12.93 4.94
N TYR A 139 2.33 -11.68 4.45
CA TYR A 139 3.52 -10.95 3.98
C TYR A 139 4.57 -10.74 5.09
N LEU A 140 4.13 -10.37 6.30
CA LEU A 140 5.01 -10.16 7.45
C LEU A 140 5.77 -11.44 7.80
N TRP A 141 5.12 -12.59 7.70
CA TRP A 141 5.76 -13.86 7.96
C TRP A 141 6.65 -14.34 6.80
N SER A 142 6.13 -14.34 5.57
CA SER A 142 6.83 -14.91 4.41
C SER A 142 8.08 -14.13 4.01
N GLU A 143 8.02 -12.80 4.07
CA GLU A 143 9.10 -11.93 3.60
C GLU A 143 9.98 -11.37 4.73
N LEU A 144 9.42 -11.17 5.93
CA LEU A 144 10.11 -10.48 7.02
C LEU A 144 10.37 -11.34 8.26
N GLU A 145 9.86 -12.58 8.30
CA GLU A 145 9.93 -13.48 9.47
C GLU A 145 9.38 -12.85 10.76
N ILE A 146 8.32 -12.05 10.63
CA ILE A 146 7.67 -11.35 11.76
C ILE A 146 6.45 -12.16 12.20
N TYR A 147 6.41 -12.52 13.48
CA TYR A 147 5.26 -13.14 14.10
C TYR A 147 4.21 -12.07 14.40
N SER A 148 3.08 -12.06 13.69
CA SER A 148 2.03 -11.05 13.84
C SER A 148 0.90 -11.48 14.79
N LYS A 149 0.23 -10.47 15.35
CA LYS A 149 -1.05 -10.57 16.06
C LYS A 149 -1.99 -9.46 15.64
N ILE A 150 -3.24 -9.83 15.38
CA ILE A 150 -4.31 -8.90 15.06
C ILE A 150 -4.92 -8.38 16.36
N ILE A 151 -5.11 -7.07 16.47
CA ILE A 151 -5.69 -6.41 17.64
C ILE A 151 -7.13 -6.01 17.30
N ASN A 152 -8.11 -6.63 17.94
CA ASN A 152 -9.51 -6.33 17.66
C ASN A 152 -10.04 -5.20 18.54
N GLU A 153 -10.64 -4.19 17.92
CA GLU A 153 -11.34 -3.12 18.63
C GLU A 153 -12.38 -3.64 19.63
N LYS A 154 -13.07 -4.73 19.31
CA LYS A 154 -14.11 -5.30 20.18
C LYS A 154 -13.57 -5.81 21.51
N CYS A 155 -12.26 -6.03 21.61
CA CYS A 155 -11.56 -6.48 22.81
C CYS A 155 -11.11 -5.32 23.71
N SER A 156 -11.50 -4.08 23.38
CA SER A 156 -11.20 -2.90 24.18
C SER A 156 -12.26 -2.54 25.21
N LYS A 157 -11.81 -1.96 26.32
CA LYS A 157 -12.68 -1.33 27.32
C LYS A 157 -13.39 -0.13 26.68
N ASN A 158 -14.68 -0.28 26.34
CA ASN A 158 -15.51 0.77 25.71
C ASN A 158 -15.89 1.92 26.68
N SER A 159 -14.90 2.54 27.31
CA SER A 159 -15.08 3.53 28.38
C SER A 159 -15.17 4.98 27.90
N ARG A 160 -14.83 5.27 26.62
CA ARG A 160 -14.66 6.64 26.09
C ARG A 160 -15.67 7.07 25.02
N GLY A 161 -16.79 6.36 24.87
CA GLY A 161 -17.85 6.70 23.91
C GLY A 161 -17.50 6.39 22.44
N PRO A 162 -18.37 6.78 21.48
CA PRO A 162 -18.17 6.51 20.06
C PRO A 162 -16.88 7.16 19.55
N ASN A 163 -16.05 6.42 18.79
CA ASN A 163 -14.75 6.84 18.24
C ASN A 163 -13.63 7.11 19.26
N GLY A 164 -13.86 6.92 20.57
CA GLY A 164 -12.82 7.07 21.59
C GLY A 164 -11.66 6.09 21.41
N ASN A 165 -11.91 4.96 20.75
CA ASN A 165 -10.95 3.88 20.54
C ASN A 165 -10.03 4.06 19.33
N LYS A 166 -10.40 4.94 18.39
CA LYS A 166 -9.67 5.16 17.13
C LYS A 166 -8.18 5.52 17.34
N TRP A 167 -7.87 6.11 18.48
CA TRP A 167 -6.53 6.63 18.84
C TRP A 167 -5.86 5.87 19.98
N LEU A 168 -6.31 4.65 20.28
CA LEU A 168 -5.87 3.92 21.47
C LEU A 168 -4.90 2.78 21.18
N TYR A 169 -5.04 2.06 20.08
CA TYR A 169 -4.28 0.85 19.81
C TYR A 169 -4.05 0.66 18.30
N PRO A 170 -2.98 -0.05 17.91
CA PRO A 170 -2.73 -0.39 16.52
C PRO A 170 -3.66 -1.52 16.03
N ASP A 171 -3.74 -1.71 14.70
CA ASP A 171 -4.53 -2.77 14.09
C ASP A 171 -3.82 -4.14 14.14
N VAL A 172 -2.53 -4.13 13.83
CA VAL A 172 -1.68 -5.34 13.82
C VAL A 172 -0.37 -5.02 14.55
N VAL A 173 0.11 -5.97 15.33
CA VAL A 173 1.41 -5.90 16.03
C VAL A 173 2.25 -7.10 15.64
N GLY A 174 3.57 -6.98 15.77
CA GLY A 174 4.47 -8.07 15.41
C GLY A 174 5.74 -8.13 16.23
N MET A 175 6.29 -9.33 16.36
CA MET A 175 7.57 -9.60 17.00
C MET A 175 8.51 -10.28 16.01
N GLN A 176 9.70 -9.74 15.86
CA GLN A 176 10.79 -10.37 15.12
C GLN A 176 11.78 -10.98 16.11
N ASP A 177 12.05 -12.29 16.01
CA ASP A 177 13.06 -12.98 16.82
C ASP A 177 14.44 -12.83 16.18
N LEU A 178 15.33 -12.07 16.81
CA LEU A 178 16.70 -11.86 16.32
C LEU A 178 17.63 -13.04 16.63
N THR A 179 17.15 -13.97 17.45
CA THR A 179 17.89 -15.17 17.87
C THR A 179 17.43 -16.42 17.14
N GLN A 180 16.63 -16.27 16.08
CA GLN A 180 16.14 -17.39 15.29
C GLN A 180 17.32 -18.23 14.75
N GLY A 181 17.28 -19.54 15.02
CA GLY A 181 18.33 -20.49 14.62
C GLY A 181 19.57 -20.52 15.53
N TRP A 182 19.65 -19.68 16.57
CA TRP A 182 20.78 -19.70 17.50
C TRP A 182 20.69 -20.87 18.48
N LEU A 183 21.85 -21.39 18.89
CA LEU A 183 21.95 -22.39 19.95
C LEU A 183 21.54 -21.78 21.30
N ARG A 184 20.93 -22.61 22.15
CA ARG A 184 20.39 -22.18 23.45
C ARG A 184 21.45 -21.53 24.34
N GLU A 185 22.65 -22.08 24.35
CA GLU A 185 23.78 -21.57 25.15
C GLU A 185 24.16 -20.14 24.74
N VAL A 186 24.08 -19.82 23.44
CA VAL A 186 24.36 -18.47 22.93
C VAL A 186 23.24 -17.52 23.32
N LYS A 187 21.97 -17.94 23.24
CA LYS A 187 20.82 -17.14 23.70
C LYS A 187 20.94 -16.83 25.19
N ASP A 188 21.30 -17.82 26.00
CA ASP A 188 21.50 -17.65 27.44
C ASP A 188 22.61 -16.63 27.74
N CYS A 189 23.69 -16.58 26.95
CA CYS A 189 24.72 -15.55 27.08
C CYS A 189 24.20 -14.14 26.75
N VAL A 190 23.47 -13.98 25.65
CA VAL A 190 22.93 -12.69 25.19
C VAL A 190 22.00 -12.07 26.23
N LYS A 191 21.17 -12.91 26.85
CA LYS A 191 20.27 -12.52 27.94
C LYS A 191 21.01 -11.89 29.14
N VAL A 192 22.21 -12.39 29.45
CA VAL A 192 23.06 -11.84 30.52
C VAL A 192 23.56 -10.43 30.16
N TYR A 193 23.89 -10.20 28.89
CA TYR A 193 24.35 -8.90 28.41
C TYR A 193 23.21 -7.88 28.21
N SER A 194 21.95 -8.28 28.43
CA SER A 194 20.77 -7.43 28.23
C SER A 194 20.66 -6.84 26.82
N ASP A 195 21.18 -7.58 25.83
CA ASP A 195 21.05 -7.20 24.42
C ASP A 195 19.68 -7.59 23.88
N LYS A 196 19.29 -7.01 22.74
CA LYS A 196 17.94 -7.17 22.20
C LYS A 196 17.76 -8.55 21.57
N GLU A 197 16.91 -9.36 22.19
CA GLU A 197 16.50 -10.65 21.63
C GLU A 197 15.43 -10.49 20.53
N THR A 198 14.67 -9.38 20.55
CA THR A 198 13.59 -9.14 19.58
C THR A 198 13.51 -7.69 19.13
N LYS A 199 12.79 -7.49 18.01
CA LYS A 199 12.29 -6.18 17.56
C LYS A 199 10.76 -6.23 17.53
N LEU A 200 10.12 -5.21 18.10
CA LEU A 200 8.67 -5.09 18.09
C LEU A 200 8.21 -4.16 16.97
N TRP A 201 7.13 -4.54 16.32
CA TRP A 201 6.54 -3.88 15.17
C TRP A 201 5.07 -3.55 15.45
N SER A 202 4.60 -2.45 14.88
CA SER A 202 3.23 -1.98 15.04
C SER A 202 2.74 -1.36 13.73
N PHE A 203 1.54 -1.71 13.33
CA PHE A 203 0.99 -1.41 12.01
C PHE A 203 -0.41 -0.80 12.16
N GLU A 204 -0.65 0.28 11.41
CA GLU A 204 -1.97 0.84 11.15
C GLU A 204 -2.29 0.61 9.67
N VAL A 205 -3.47 0.10 9.35
CA VAL A 205 -3.82 -0.36 8.00
C VAL A 205 -4.95 0.47 7.44
N LYS A 206 -4.85 0.83 6.15
CA LYS A 206 -5.87 1.56 5.39
C LYS A 206 -6.10 0.91 4.03
N ILE A 207 -7.31 1.04 3.49
CA ILE A 207 -7.57 0.59 2.11
C ILE A 207 -6.89 1.55 1.13
N LEU A 208 -7.26 2.83 1.18
CA LEU A 208 -6.79 3.88 0.28
C LEU A 208 -6.17 5.05 1.04
N LEU A 209 -4.99 5.50 0.61
CA LEU A 209 -4.40 6.77 1.05
C LEU A 209 -4.45 7.80 -0.06
N ASN A 210 -5.19 8.89 0.17
CA ASN A 210 -5.25 10.06 -0.70
C ASN A 210 -5.09 11.35 0.09
N ARG A 211 -5.18 12.51 -0.57
CA ARG A 211 -4.96 13.81 0.08
C ARG A 211 -5.95 14.13 1.20
N SER A 212 -7.13 13.51 1.22
CA SER A 212 -8.14 13.77 2.24
C SER A 212 -7.86 13.09 3.57
N ASN A 213 -7.23 11.91 3.57
CA ASN A 213 -7.02 11.11 4.78
C ASN A 213 -5.55 10.92 5.17
N VAL A 214 -4.59 11.34 4.33
CA VAL A 214 -3.16 11.06 4.55
C VAL A 214 -2.67 11.53 5.91
N ARG A 215 -3.00 12.76 6.32
CA ARG A 215 -2.54 13.32 7.60
C ARG A 215 -3.20 12.62 8.77
N GLU A 216 -4.51 12.42 8.70
CA GLU A 216 -5.24 11.75 9.77
C GLU A 216 -4.71 10.34 9.99
N SER A 217 -4.61 9.54 8.92
CA SER A 217 -4.10 8.16 8.99
C SER A 217 -2.64 8.10 9.46
N PHE A 218 -1.81 9.05 9.01
CA PHE A 218 -0.43 9.13 9.45
C PHE A 218 -0.33 9.46 10.94
N PHE A 219 -1.04 10.47 11.43
CA PHE A 219 -1.02 10.83 12.85
C PHE A 219 -1.70 9.79 13.73
N GLN A 220 -2.68 9.07 13.21
CA GLN A 220 -3.25 7.90 13.88
C GLN A 220 -2.17 6.83 14.06
N THR A 221 -1.39 6.54 13.02
CA THR A 221 -0.23 5.63 13.11
C THR A 221 0.79 6.12 14.13
N VAL A 222 1.11 7.42 14.15
CA VAL A 222 2.01 8.00 15.15
C VAL A 222 1.47 7.76 16.57
N SER A 223 0.21 8.04 16.81
CA SER A 223 -0.43 7.87 18.13
C SER A 223 -0.44 6.40 18.57
N ASN A 224 -0.84 5.50 17.67
CA ASN A 224 -1.15 4.11 18.00
C ASN A 224 0.09 3.21 17.98
N SER A 225 1.12 3.56 17.19
CA SER A 225 2.22 2.64 16.88
C SER A 225 3.61 3.13 17.30
N SER A 226 3.79 4.38 17.76
CA SER A 226 5.12 4.91 18.11
C SER A 226 5.77 4.25 19.33
N TRP A 227 5.05 3.38 20.05
CA TRP A 227 5.58 2.64 21.18
C TRP A 227 6.58 1.54 20.77
N ALA A 228 6.51 1.04 19.53
CA ALA A 228 7.31 -0.07 19.03
C ALA A 228 8.64 0.37 18.40
N ASN A 229 9.55 -0.58 18.16
CA ASN A 229 10.83 -0.32 17.47
C ASN A 229 10.59 0.15 16.03
N PHE A 230 9.60 -0.46 15.36
CA PHE A 230 9.18 -0.09 14.02
C PHE A 230 7.68 0.20 13.99
N SER A 231 7.31 1.31 13.38
CA SER A 231 5.92 1.72 13.19
C SER A 231 5.67 1.93 11.71
N TYR A 232 4.61 1.32 11.18
CA TYR A 232 4.29 1.40 9.76
C TYR A 232 2.84 1.79 9.55
N LEU A 233 2.63 2.70 8.60
CA LEU A 233 1.34 2.88 7.94
C LEU A 233 1.32 1.93 6.74
N VAL A 234 0.29 1.11 6.63
CA VAL A 234 0.09 0.13 5.57
C VAL A 234 -1.11 0.55 4.74
N ALA A 235 -0.98 0.51 3.42
CA ALA A 235 -2.13 0.73 2.54
C ALA A 235 -2.12 -0.16 1.31
N SER A 236 -3.30 -0.64 0.91
CA SER A 236 -3.43 -1.41 -0.33
C SER A 236 -3.29 -0.53 -1.57
N GLU A 237 -3.80 0.71 -1.49
CA GLU A 237 -3.70 1.69 -2.55
C GLU A 237 -3.27 3.06 -2.04
N ILE A 238 -2.39 3.72 -2.80
CA ILE A 238 -1.84 5.03 -2.44
C ILE A 238 -1.91 5.91 -3.70
N GLU A 239 -2.49 7.10 -3.59
CA GLU A 239 -2.47 8.09 -4.65
C GLU A 239 -1.05 8.68 -4.85
N GLU A 240 -0.60 8.80 -6.10
CA GLU A 240 0.73 9.32 -6.44
C GLU A 240 1.07 10.67 -5.81
N LYS A 241 0.11 11.59 -5.83
CA LYS A 241 0.31 12.94 -5.31
C LYS A 241 0.46 12.98 -3.78
N THR A 242 0.11 11.90 -3.08
CA THR A 242 0.16 11.78 -1.62
C THR A 242 1.52 11.30 -1.13
N LEU A 243 2.30 10.62 -2.00
CA LEU A 243 3.58 10.02 -1.60
C LEU A 243 4.63 11.04 -1.18
N SER A 244 4.67 12.23 -1.80
CA SER A 244 5.62 13.29 -1.43
C SER A 244 5.38 13.79 0.00
N GLU A 245 4.12 13.94 0.38
CA GLU A 245 3.74 14.31 1.74
C GLU A 245 4.05 13.20 2.74
N LEU A 246 3.73 11.94 2.41
CA LEU A 246 4.09 10.79 3.25
C LEU A 246 5.60 10.72 3.49
N ARG A 247 6.44 11.00 2.48
CA ARG A 247 7.91 11.06 2.65
C ARG A 247 8.35 12.16 3.60
N MET A 248 7.75 13.35 3.51
CA MET A 248 8.02 14.44 4.45
C MET A 248 7.65 14.05 5.88
N LEU A 249 6.41 13.56 6.09
CA LEU A 249 5.92 13.15 7.39
C LEU A 249 6.75 12.00 8.00
N SER A 250 7.09 11.01 7.18
CA SER A 250 7.93 9.87 7.57
C SER A 250 9.33 10.33 8.02
N SER A 251 9.93 11.29 7.29
CA SER A 251 11.23 11.87 7.67
C SER A 251 11.19 12.60 9.02
N LEU A 252 10.04 13.19 9.38
CA LEU A 252 9.88 13.94 10.63
C LEU A 252 9.55 13.04 11.83
N HIS A 253 8.73 12.01 11.62
CA HIS A 253 8.16 11.20 12.71
C HIS A 253 8.69 9.77 12.78
N GLY A 254 9.44 9.32 11.77
CA GLY A 254 10.06 8.00 11.73
C GLY A 254 9.11 6.84 11.41
N ILE A 255 7.87 7.13 10.98
CA ILE A 255 6.90 6.12 10.54
C ILE A 255 7.28 5.65 9.14
N GLY A 256 7.25 4.34 8.90
CA GLY A 256 7.44 3.76 7.57
C GLY A 256 6.13 3.61 6.80
N LEU A 257 6.25 3.27 5.52
CA LEU A 257 5.11 3.07 4.62
C LEU A 257 5.25 1.73 3.89
N ILE A 258 4.24 0.87 4.03
CA ILE A 258 4.12 -0.39 3.27
C ILE A 258 2.96 -0.24 2.28
N LYS A 259 3.22 -0.58 1.02
CA LYS A 259 2.17 -0.84 0.04
C LYS A 259 1.88 -2.33 0.06
N LEU A 260 0.68 -2.70 0.49
CA LEU A 260 0.21 -4.08 0.52
C LEU A 260 -0.34 -4.46 -0.86
N ASP A 261 0.08 -5.58 -1.40
CA ASP A 261 -0.52 -6.18 -2.57
C ASP A 261 -1.57 -7.21 -2.13
N ILE A 262 -2.84 -6.94 -2.45
CA ILE A 262 -3.98 -7.77 -2.03
C ILE A 262 -3.99 -9.11 -2.78
N GLU A 263 -3.55 -9.12 -4.04
CA GLU A 263 -3.63 -10.31 -4.90
C GLU A 263 -2.45 -11.24 -4.64
N ILE A 264 -1.26 -10.67 -4.43
CA ILE A 264 -0.01 -11.42 -4.23
C ILE A 264 0.74 -10.83 -3.04
N PRO A 265 0.46 -11.30 -1.79
CA PRO A 265 1.04 -10.72 -0.58
C PRO A 265 2.56 -10.60 -0.59
N SER A 266 3.28 -11.57 -1.17
CA SER A 266 4.74 -11.57 -1.31
C SER A 266 5.29 -10.44 -2.19
N GLU A 267 4.48 -9.85 -3.07
CA GLU A 267 4.85 -8.71 -3.92
C GLU A 267 4.59 -7.35 -3.24
N SER A 268 4.15 -7.37 -1.97
CA SER A 268 4.03 -6.16 -1.14
C SER A 268 5.39 -5.50 -0.93
N GLN A 269 5.39 -4.17 -0.73
CA GLN A 269 6.63 -3.39 -0.76
C GLN A 269 6.73 -2.38 0.38
N ILE A 270 7.88 -2.35 1.04
CA ILE A 270 8.28 -1.23 1.90
C ILE A 270 8.66 -0.05 0.99
N LEU A 271 7.76 0.93 0.85
CA LEU A 271 7.99 2.14 0.05
C LEU A 271 8.85 3.18 0.78
N ILE A 272 8.73 3.21 2.10
CA ILE A 272 9.52 4.08 2.99
C ILE A 272 9.90 3.23 4.22
N PRO A 273 11.19 2.99 4.49
CA PRO A 273 11.60 2.28 5.68
C PRO A 273 11.30 3.11 6.93
N ALA A 274 10.75 2.48 7.96
CA ALA A 274 10.58 3.13 9.25
C ALA A 274 11.93 3.38 9.92
N LYS A 275 12.03 4.45 10.71
CA LYS A 275 13.21 4.70 11.54
C LYS A 275 13.13 3.81 12.76
N GLU A 276 14.13 2.94 12.94
CA GLU A 276 14.23 2.10 14.13
C GLU A 276 14.37 2.97 15.38
N ARG A 277 13.50 2.74 16.37
CA ARG A 277 13.64 3.28 17.72
C ARG A 277 14.47 2.33 18.58
N SER A 278 15.40 2.89 19.35
CA SER A 278 16.27 2.12 20.25
C SER A 278 15.46 1.36 21.28
N ASP A 279 14.44 1.99 21.85
CA ASP A 279 13.72 1.46 23.00
C ASP A 279 12.23 1.38 22.71
N VAL A 280 11.60 0.35 23.29
CA VAL A 280 10.15 0.21 23.32
C VAL A 280 9.62 1.15 24.41
N ASP A 281 8.63 1.97 24.08
CA ASP A 281 7.91 2.77 25.08
C ASP A 281 6.93 1.88 25.84
N TRP A 282 7.45 1.24 26.89
CA TRP A 282 6.68 0.36 27.75
C TRP A 282 5.55 1.08 28.51
N SER A 283 5.64 2.40 28.72
CA SER A 283 4.56 3.17 29.35
C SER A 283 3.34 3.21 28.42
N SER A 284 3.57 3.54 27.15
CA SER A 284 2.52 3.50 26.12
C SER A 284 2.01 2.07 25.91
N ALA A 285 2.89 1.07 25.79
CA ALA A 285 2.47 -0.32 25.64
C ALA A 285 1.63 -0.82 26.83
N ASN A 286 1.99 -0.47 28.06
CA ASN A 286 1.24 -0.84 29.25
C ASN A 286 -0.17 -0.22 29.27
N ARG A 287 -0.29 1.05 28.84
CA ARG A 287 -1.59 1.69 28.67
C ARG A 287 -2.45 0.96 27.64
N ILE A 288 -1.86 0.56 26.52
CA ILE A 288 -2.57 -0.20 25.47
C ILE A 288 -3.03 -1.56 26.01
N ALA A 289 -2.15 -2.28 26.71
CA ALA A 289 -2.44 -3.59 27.30
C ALA A 289 -3.55 -3.53 28.37
N ASP A 290 -3.63 -2.44 29.14
CA ASP A 290 -4.74 -2.27 30.07
C ASP A 290 -6.06 -2.02 29.33
N GLU A 291 -6.04 -1.37 28.17
CA GLU A 291 -7.25 -1.03 27.42
C GLU A 291 -7.74 -2.16 26.50
N ASN A 292 -6.86 -3.01 25.96
CA ASN A 292 -7.20 -4.06 24.99
C ASN A 292 -6.63 -5.44 25.37
N SER A 293 -7.51 -6.45 25.47
CA SER A 293 -7.09 -7.80 25.90
C SER A 293 -6.27 -8.58 24.88
N ASP A 294 -6.46 -8.33 23.58
CA ASP A 294 -5.66 -8.99 22.53
C ASP A 294 -4.23 -8.49 22.58
N PHE A 295 -4.05 -7.18 22.79
CA PHE A 295 -2.72 -6.59 22.95
C PHE A 295 -2.03 -7.13 24.22
N LEU A 296 -2.77 -7.27 25.33
CA LEU A 296 -2.25 -7.91 26.52
C LEU A 296 -1.79 -9.35 26.25
N GLU A 297 -2.55 -10.12 25.47
CA GLU A 297 -2.17 -11.48 25.09
C GLU A 297 -0.89 -11.50 24.25
N TYR A 298 -0.76 -10.59 23.28
CA TYR A 298 0.49 -10.39 22.53
C TYR A 298 1.69 -10.11 23.45
N ILE A 299 1.56 -9.25 24.46
CA ILE A 299 2.63 -8.99 25.45
C ILE A 299 2.96 -10.25 26.26
N LYS A 300 1.98 -11.09 26.59
CA LYS A 300 2.25 -12.38 27.26
C LYS A 300 3.03 -13.34 26.37
N LEU A 301 2.74 -13.40 25.07
CA LEU A 301 3.49 -14.22 24.12
C LEU A 301 4.94 -13.77 24.01
N ILE A 302 5.20 -12.45 23.93
CA ILE A 302 6.56 -11.91 23.97
C ILE A 302 7.27 -12.30 25.27
N LYS A 303 6.61 -12.10 26.42
CA LYS A 303 7.17 -12.50 27.72
C LYS A 303 7.52 -13.98 27.76
N GLN A 304 6.67 -14.85 27.23
CA GLN A 304 6.92 -16.28 27.16
C GLN A 304 8.12 -16.60 26.25
N ALA A 305 8.26 -15.92 25.12
CA ALA A 305 9.41 -16.06 24.24
C ALA A 305 10.72 -15.71 24.97
N TYR A 306 10.77 -14.59 25.71
CA TYR A 306 11.94 -14.22 26.52
C TYR A 306 12.25 -15.21 27.64
N GLN A 307 11.23 -15.85 28.22
CA GLN A 307 11.43 -16.81 29.30
C GLN A 307 11.93 -18.17 28.81
N THR A 308 11.44 -18.62 27.65
CA THR A 308 11.68 -19.95 27.13
C THR A 308 12.77 -20.01 26.06
N GLY A 309 13.07 -18.88 25.41
CA GLY A 309 13.98 -18.80 24.26
C GLY A 309 13.38 -19.36 22.96
N GLU A 310 12.09 -19.69 22.96
CA GLU A 310 11.37 -20.34 21.86
C GLU A 310 10.06 -19.62 21.53
N VAL A 311 9.79 -19.46 20.22
CA VAL A 311 8.54 -18.90 19.71
C VAL A 311 7.67 -20.02 19.17
N ARG A 312 6.49 -20.22 19.78
CA ARG A 312 5.53 -21.25 19.33
C ARG A 312 4.65 -20.68 18.23
N ARG A 313 4.96 -21.07 16.98
CA ARG A 313 4.26 -20.58 15.78
C ARG A 313 2.74 -20.58 15.88
N LYS A 314 2.15 -21.70 16.31
CA LYS A 314 0.69 -21.88 16.45
C LYS A 314 -0.05 -20.83 17.33
N ASP A 315 0.67 -20.09 18.15
CA ASP A 315 0.08 -19.12 19.07
C ASP A 315 -0.08 -17.73 18.42
N TRP A 316 0.32 -17.55 17.16
CA TRP A 316 0.34 -16.28 16.39
C TRP A 316 -0.49 -16.37 15.10
N ASP A 317 -0.75 -15.23 14.44
CA ASP A 317 -1.76 -15.11 13.37
C ASP A 317 -1.15 -15.14 11.94
N HIS A 318 -0.05 -15.89 11.74
CA HIS A 318 0.68 -15.97 10.47
C HIS A 318 0.28 -17.15 9.58
#